data_AF-D6YUT9-F1
#
_entry.id   AF-D6YUT9-F1
#
_cell.length_a   1.000
_cell.length_b   1.000
_cell.length_c   1.000
_cell.angle_alpha   90.00
_cell.angle_beta   90.00
_cell.angle_gamma   90.00
#
_symmetry.space_group_name_H-M   'P 1'
#
loop_
_entity.id
_entity.type
_entity.pdbx_description
1 polymer ?
#
loop_
_entity_poly.entity_id
_entity_poly.type
_entity_poly.pdbx_seq_one_letter_code
_entity_poly.pdbx_strand_id
1 'polypeptide(L)'
;MNLLNSSTSIAQLTQRGLTLKTIQHFHLGWNPTTLFQPRTTWGLSEEIKENGNPRKLWLPKGIVIPSFKKTIPMKIKIRRDNWTKQDPLPKYIEVSGSKPSPTIYGDTTKPIIIVESELDAILAQQEASHLVCSVALGGVSKKPDAKLDTILRQAPLILLSLDFDEAGKKHCAFWMRQYSNLRLWPCPFTKSLGDAFQTSPANLIRRPPFLKNKVLNTSLTIPLAVCRL
;
A
#
# COMPACT_ATOMS: atom_id res chain seq x y z
N MET A 1 7.79 -11.59 -19.43
CA MET A 1 7.90 -12.23 -18.10
C MET A 1 6.48 -12.43 -17.58
N ASN A 2 5.92 -13.63 -17.72
CA ASN A 2 4.48 -13.90 -17.54
C ASN A 2 4.26 -14.62 -16.20
N LEU A 3 3.45 -14.06 -15.30
CA LEU A 3 3.22 -14.63 -13.94
C LEU A 3 2.54 -15.97 -13.97
N LEU A 4 1.80 -16.22 -15.04
CA LEU A 4 0.97 -17.42 -15.20
C LEU A 4 1.79 -18.71 -15.16
N ASN A 5 3.12 -18.61 -15.25
CA ASN A 5 4.03 -19.74 -15.20
C ASN A 5 4.61 -20.04 -13.80
N SER A 6 4.23 -19.31 -12.74
CA SER A 6 4.69 -19.60 -11.37
C SER A 6 3.50 -19.78 -10.40
N SER A 7 3.08 -21.03 -10.23
CA SER A 7 2.00 -21.45 -9.33
C SER A 7 2.20 -20.95 -7.88
N THR A 8 3.44 -20.89 -7.40
CA THR A 8 3.78 -20.39 -6.06
C THR A 8 3.43 -18.91 -5.88
N SER A 9 3.72 -18.06 -6.86
CA SER A 9 3.45 -16.62 -6.76
C SER A 9 1.95 -16.31 -6.79
N ILE A 10 1.20 -17.04 -7.63
CA ILE A 10 -0.26 -16.95 -7.68
C ILE A 10 -0.84 -17.43 -6.35
N ALA A 11 -0.37 -18.54 -5.80
CA ALA A 11 -0.83 -19.02 -4.49
C ALA A 11 -0.61 -18.00 -3.37
N GLN A 12 0.57 -17.34 -3.33
CA GLN A 12 0.85 -16.28 -2.34
C GLN A 12 -0.09 -15.08 -2.46
N LEU A 13 -0.44 -14.67 -3.69
CA LEU A 13 -1.37 -13.56 -3.94
C LEU A 13 -2.82 -13.94 -3.67
N THR A 14 -3.24 -15.15 -4.07
CA THR A 14 -4.57 -15.71 -3.81
C THR A 14 -4.80 -15.91 -2.31
N GLN A 15 -3.78 -16.34 -1.55
CA GLN A 15 -3.85 -16.38 -0.08
C GLN A 15 -4.12 -15.00 0.53
N ARG A 16 -3.78 -13.90 -0.17
CA ARG A 16 -4.09 -12.53 0.25
C ARG A 16 -5.44 -12.03 -0.28
N GLY A 17 -6.23 -12.91 -0.88
CA GLY A 17 -7.55 -12.60 -1.43
C GLY A 17 -7.53 -12.06 -2.85
N LEU A 18 -6.37 -11.90 -3.48
CA LEU A 18 -6.31 -11.37 -4.85
C LEU A 18 -6.71 -12.45 -5.86
N THR A 19 -7.75 -12.15 -6.65
CA THR A 19 -8.19 -13.03 -7.73
C THR A 19 -7.24 -12.99 -8.92
N LEU A 20 -7.27 -14.03 -9.76
CA LEU A 20 -6.47 -14.05 -10.99
C LEU A 20 -6.78 -12.85 -11.91
N LYS A 21 -8.06 -12.46 -11.99
CA LYS A 21 -8.49 -11.28 -12.74
C LYS A 21 -7.82 -10.01 -12.22
N THR A 22 -7.73 -9.85 -10.90
CA THR A 22 -7.07 -8.70 -10.26
C THR A 22 -5.56 -8.72 -10.50
N ILE A 23 -4.92 -9.89 -10.38
CA ILE A 23 -3.49 -10.08 -10.66
C ILE A 23 -3.17 -9.63 -12.09
N GLN A 24 -3.98 -10.05 -13.06
CA GLN A 24 -3.85 -9.65 -14.46
C GLN A 24 -4.13 -8.16 -14.67
N HIS A 25 -5.22 -7.64 -14.10
CA HIS A 25 -5.65 -6.25 -14.27
C HIS A 25 -4.61 -5.25 -13.76
N PHE A 26 -3.98 -5.53 -12.62
CA PHE A 26 -2.96 -4.65 -12.05
C PHE A 26 -1.53 -5.01 -12.51
N HIS A 27 -1.39 -5.91 -13.48
CA HIS A 27 -0.10 -6.38 -14.00
C HIS A 27 0.86 -6.84 -12.89
N LEU A 28 0.32 -7.40 -11.81
CA LEU A 28 1.14 -7.98 -10.75
C LEU A 28 2.02 -9.05 -11.38
N GLY A 29 3.24 -9.12 -10.83
CA GLY A 29 4.53 -9.60 -11.33
C GLY A 29 5.16 -10.76 -10.55
N TRP A 30 6.02 -11.57 -11.18
CA TRP A 30 6.94 -12.47 -10.46
C TRP A 30 8.33 -12.43 -11.09
N ASN A 31 9.33 -12.15 -10.26
CA ASN A 31 10.74 -12.27 -10.62
C ASN A 31 11.30 -13.58 -10.02
N PRO A 32 11.63 -14.59 -10.83
CA PRO A 32 11.96 -15.93 -10.34
C PRO A 32 13.33 -16.04 -9.67
N THR A 33 14.25 -15.12 -9.98
CA THR A 33 15.58 -15.08 -9.39
C THR A 33 16.03 -13.63 -9.19
N THR A 34 17.01 -13.42 -8.31
CA THR A 34 17.61 -12.11 -8.14
C THR A 34 18.46 -11.76 -9.37
N LEU A 35 18.21 -10.60 -9.96
CA LEU A 35 18.93 -10.11 -11.14
C LEU A 35 19.71 -8.83 -10.80
N PHE A 36 20.84 -8.67 -11.47
CA PHE A 36 21.64 -7.45 -11.46
C PHE A 36 21.84 -6.99 -12.90
N GLN A 37 21.14 -5.92 -13.26
CA GLN A 37 21.10 -5.40 -14.64
C GLN A 37 21.90 -4.10 -14.76
N PRO A 38 22.52 -3.79 -15.90
CA PRO A 38 23.05 -2.45 -16.14
C PRO A 38 21.94 -1.40 -15.98
N ARG A 39 22.27 -0.22 -15.47
CA ARG A 39 21.28 0.86 -15.28
C ARG A 39 20.81 1.43 -16.63
N THR A 40 21.71 1.47 -17.60
CA THR A 40 21.47 1.96 -18.95
C THR A 40 20.44 1.15 -19.72
N THR A 41 20.31 -0.16 -19.46
CA THR A 41 19.24 -0.98 -20.10
C THR A 41 17.84 -0.60 -19.62
N TRP A 42 17.73 0.15 -18.53
CA TRP A 42 16.50 0.71 -17.99
C TRP A 42 16.37 2.22 -18.26
N GLY A 43 17.23 2.80 -19.11
CA GLY A 43 17.25 4.23 -19.40
C GLY A 43 17.71 5.09 -18.22
N LEU A 44 18.36 4.48 -17.21
CA LEU A 44 18.90 5.20 -16.05
C LEU A 44 20.38 5.53 -16.29
N SER A 45 20.80 6.70 -15.81
CA SER A 45 22.22 7.10 -15.81
C SER A 45 23.07 6.09 -15.04
N GLU A 46 24.30 5.90 -15.51
CA GLU A 46 25.28 5.07 -14.81
C GLU A 46 25.60 5.66 -13.43
N GLU A 47 25.88 4.77 -12.49
CA GLU A 47 26.41 5.13 -11.17
C GLU A 47 27.66 4.29 -10.97
N ILE A 48 28.77 4.91 -10.57
CA ILE A 48 30.03 4.20 -10.30
C ILE A 48 30.14 3.99 -8.79
N LYS A 49 30.47 2.77 -8.37
CA LYS A 49 30.76 2.46 -6.97
C LYS A 49 32.12 3.01 -6.56
N GLU A 50 32.39 3.10 -5.26
CA GLU A 50 33.70 3.49 -4.72
C GLU A 50 34.85 2.64 -5.25
N ASN A 51 34.60 1.36 -5.57
CA ASN A 51 35.58 0.45 -6.15
C ASN A 51 35.77 0.58 -7.67
N GLY A 52 35.27 1.64 -8.30
CA GLY A 52 35.41 1.92 -9.74
C GLY A 52 34.47 1.13 -10.65
N ASN A 53 33.74 0.13 -10.14
CA ASN A 53 32.83 -0.67 -10.97
C ASN A 53 31.44 -0.03 -11.12
N PRO A 54 30.76 -0.21 -12.27
CA PRO A 54 29.38 0.23 -12.43
C PRO A 54 28.44 -0.42 -11.41
N ARG A 55 27.62 0.39 -10.76
CA ARG A 55 26.53 -0.05 -9.90
C ARG A 55 25.39 -0.56 -10.78
N LYS A 56 25.11 -1.86 -10.66
CA LYS A 56 23.99 -2.51 -11.31
C LYS A 56 22.68 -2.21 -10.58
N LEU A 57 21.58 -2.14 -11.34
CA LEU A 57 20.22 -2.15 -10.83
C LEU A 57 19.94 -3.51 -10.20
N TRP A 58 19.52 -3.52 -8.93
CA TRP A 58 19.19 -4.73 -8.20
C TRP A 58 17.70 -5.03 -8.26
N LEU A 59 17.36 -6.23 -8.73
CA LEU A 59 15.99 -6.72 -8.86
C LEU A 59 15.89 -8.05 -8.09
N PRO A 60 15.46 -8.05 -6.82
CA PRO A 60 15.41 -9.27 -6.02
C PRO A 60 14.38 -10.30 -6.55
N LYS A 61 14.60 -11.58 -6.23
CA LYS A 61 13.56 -12.62 -6.38
C LYS A 61 12.31 -12.25 -5.57
N GLY A 62 11.14 -12.31 -6.18
CA GLY A 62 9.89 -12.05 -5.48
C GLY A 62 8.74 -11.53 -6.34
N ILE A 63 7.67 -11.14 -5.66
CA ILE A 63 6.46 -10.59 -6.29
C ILE A 63 6.77 -9.17 -6.76
N VAL A 64 6.61 -8.93 -8.05
CA VAL A 64 6.79 -7.61 -8.68
C VAL A 64 5.43 -6.89 -8.68
N ILE A 65 5.41 -5.64 -8.22
CA ILE A 65 4.21 -4.83 -8.02
C ILE A 65 4.43 -3.52 -8.78
N PRO A 66 4.05 -3.47 -10.07
CA PRO A 66 4.14 -2.24 -10.83
C PRO A 66 3.02 -1.27 -10.44
N SER A 67 3.31 0.02 -10.57
CA SER A 67 2.35 1.10 -10.41
C SER A 67 2.36 1.97 -11.65
N PHE A 68 1.18 2.35 -12.13
CA PHE A 68 1.02 3.12 -13.36
C PHE A 68 0.31 4.44 -13.11
N LYS A 69 0.59 5.41 -13.96
CA LYS A 69 -0.25 6.59 -14.17
C LYS A 69 -0.82 6.46 -15.57
N LYS A 70 -2.11 6.11 -15.66
CA LYS A 70 -2.72 5.65 -16.92
C LYS A 70 -1.94 4.46 -17.45
N THR A 71 -1.30 4.58 -18.62
CA THR A 71 -0.48 3.53 -19.25
C THR A 71 1.01 3.67 -18.97
N ILE A 72 1.45 4.73 -18.29
CA ILE A 72 2.86 5.03 -18.06
C ILE A 72 3.31 4.35 -16.75
N PRO A 73 4.32 3.46 -16.77
CA PRO A 73 4.88 2.88 -15.55
C PRO A 73 5.58 3.97 -14.73
N MET A 74 5.20 4.08 -13.47
CA MET A 74 5.71 5.12 -12.57
C MET A 74 6.71 4.57 -11.54
N LYS A 75 6.47 3.34 -11.09
CA LYS A 75 7.20 2.72 -9.98
C LYS A 75 7.09 1.22 -10.09
N ILE A 76 8.15 0.52 -9.69
CA ILE A 76 8.14 -0.91 -9.49
C ILE A 76 8.61 -1.18 -8.06
N LYS A 77 7.79 -1.89 -7.30
CA LYS A 77 8.18 -2.48 -6.02
C LYS A 77 8.30 -3.98 -6.15
N ILE A 78 9.24 -4.57 -5.44
CA ILE A 78 9.41 -6.03 -5.37
C ILE A 78 9.32 -6.46 -3.92
N ARG A 79 8.31 -7.28 -3.61
CA ARG A 79 8.20 -7.97 -2.33
C ARG A 79 9.09 -9.21 -2.39
N ARG A 80 10.18 -9.21 -1.62
CA ARG A 80 11.16 -10.29 -1.57
C ARG A 80 10.51 -11.60 -1.11
N ASP A 81 10.81 -12.70 -1.81
CA ASP A 81 10.32 -14.03 -1.46
C ASP A 81 11.02 -14.57 -0.20
N ASN A 82 12.35 -14.55 -0.20
CA ASN A 82 13.20 -15.11 0.85
C ASN A 82 13.50 -14.11 1.99
N TRP A 83 12.58 -13.20 2.32
CA TRP A 83 12.82 -12.20 3.38
C TRP A 83 12.50 -12.76 4.77
N THR A 84 13.38 -12.47 5.72
CA THR A 84 13.25 -12.78 7.15
C THR A 84 13.36 -11.52 8.00
N LYS A 85 12.92 -11.56 9.27
CA LYS A 85 13.04 -10.40 10.17
C LYS A 85 14.50 -10.02 10.48
N GLN A 86 15.43 -10.96 10.28
CA GLN A 86 16.87 -10.79 10.50
C GLN A 86 17.57 -10.19 9.27
N ASP A 87 16.89 -10.09 8.13
CA ASP A 87 17.48 -9.48 6.94
C ASP A 87 17.79 -8.00 7.16
N PRO A 88 18.99 -7.52 6.78
CA PRO A 88 19.35 -6.11 6.90
C PRO A 88 18.61 -5.21 5.90
N LEU A 89 18.07 -5.81 4.83
CA LEU A 89 17.35 -5.10 3.78
C LEU A 89 15.83 -5.29 3.94
N PRO A 90 15.01 -4.29 3.57
CA PRO A 90 13.58 -4.34 3.81
C PRO A 90 12.89 -5.43 2.98
N LYS A 91 11.70 -5.83 3.45
CA LYS A 91 10.84 -6.84 2.80
C LYS A 91 10.37 -6.42 1.40
N TYR A 92 10.13 -5.13 1.22
CA TYR A 92 9.75 -4.53 -0.05
C TYR A 92 10.89 -3.63 -0.53
N ILE A 93 11.33 -3.84 -1.76
CA ILE A 93 12.36 -3.02 -2.41
C ILE A 93 11.68 -2.17 -3.48
N GLU A 94 11.84 -0.85 -3.41
CA GLU A 94 11.50 0.05 -4.51
C GLU A 94 12.67 0.07 -5.50
N VAL A 95 12.41 -0.31 -6.76
CA VAL A 95 13.44 -0.43 -7.79
C VAL A 95 13.95 0.97 -8.15
N SER A 96 15.27 1.15 -8.22
CA SER A 96 15.86 2.45 -8.59
C SER A 96 15.31 2.96 -9.93
N GLY A 97 15.08 4.26 -10.03
CA GLY A 97 14.36 4.86 -11.16
C GLY A 97 12.84 4.97 -10.95
N SER A 98 12.30 4.30 -9.93
CA SER A 98 10.91 4.51 -9.52
C SER A 98 10.66 5.92 -9.01
N LYS A 99 9.46 6.45 -9.27
CA LYS A 99 9.03 7.72 -8.69
C LYS A 99 8.65 7.53 -7.21
N PRO A 100 9.24 8.29 -6.27
CA PRO A 100 8.94 8.19 -4.85
C PRO A 100 7.63 8.90 -4.49
N SER A 101 6.52 8.46 -5.06
CA SER A 101 5.18 9.00 -4.81
C SER A 101 4.21 7.92 -4.32
N PRO A 102 3.15 8.32 -3.58
CA PRO A 102 2.01 7.44 -3.31
C PRO A 102 1.41 6.91 -4.61
N THR A 103 0.89 5.69 -4.58
CA THR A 103 0.13 5.13 -5.71
C THR A 103 -1.36 5.33 -5.47
N ILE A 104 -2.07 5.84 -6.47
CA ILE A 104 -3.50 6.10 -6.43
C ILE A 104 -4.19 5.15 -7.41
N TYR A 105 -5.23 4.48 -6.95
CA TYR A 105 -6.03 3.55 -7.73
C TYR A 105 -7.51 3.94 -7.70
N GLY A 106 -8.17 3.87 -8.86
CA GLY A 106 -9.58 4.21 -9.00
C GLY A 106 -9.86 5.70 -9.19
N ASP A 107 -11.12 6.08 -8.99
CA ASP A 107 -11.66 7.41 -9.28
C ASP A 107 -11.55 8.35 -8.07
N THR A 108 -10.73 9.39 -8.20
CA THR A 108 -10.45 10.35 -7.13
C THR A 108 -11.62 11.26 -6.74
N THR A 109 -12.74 11.22 -7.46
CA THR A 109 -13.97 11.93 -7.06
C THR A 109 -14.74 11.20 -5.95
N LYS A 110 -14.43 9.91 -5.72
CA LYS A 110 -15.03 9.08 -4.68
C LYS A 110 -14.35 9.28 -3.32
N PRO A 111 -14.97 8.82 -2.22
CA PRO A 111 -14.26 8.66 -0.95
C PRO A 111 -12.93 7.94 -1.12
N ILE A 112 -11.92 8.35 -0.34
CA ILE A 112 -10.56 7.86 -0.47
C ILE A 112 -10.21 7.00 0.74
N ILE A 113 -9.78 5.76 0.53
CA ILE A 113 -9.14 4.94 1.56
C ILE A 113 -7.62 4.98 1.42
N ILE A 114 -6.94 5.34 2.51
CA ILE A 114 -5.48 5.39 2.58
C ILE A 114 -5.00 4.13 3.33
N VAL A 115 -4.12 3.38 2.69
CA VAL A 115 -3.51 2.17 3.22
C VAL A 115 -1.99 2.23 3.07
N GLU A 116 -1.28 1.36 3.79
CA GLU A 116 0.18 1.38 3.81
C GLU A 116 0.78 0.81 2.51
N SER A 117 0.26 -0.31 2.02
CA SER A 117 0.88 -1.08 0.94
C SER A 117 0.06 -1.08 -0.36
N GLU A 118 0.77 -1.21 -1.49
CA GLU A 118 0.16 -1.34 -2.81
C GLU A 118 -0.74 -2.59 -2.93
N LEU A 119 -0.40 -3.71 -2.27
CA LEU A 119 -1.24 -4.91 -2.31
C LEU A 119 -2.57 -4.70 -1.57
N ASP A 120 -2.56 -4.01 -0.43
CA ASP A 120 -3.80 -3.69 0.29
C ASP A 120 -4.68 -2.71 -0.51
N ALA A 121 -4.05 -1.74 -1.20
CA ALA A 121 -4.79 -0.79 -2.03
C ALA A 121 -5.43 -1.47 -3.24
N ILE A 122 -4.73 -2.44 -3.85
CA ILE A 122 -5.25 -3.27 -4.93
C ILE A 122 -6.39 -4.16 -4.44
N LEU A 123 -6.26 -4.78 -3.26
CA LEU A 123 -7.34 -5.56 -2.66
C LEU A 123 -8.58 -4.68 -2.39
N ALA A 124 -8.39 -3.46 -1.90
CA ALA A 124 -9.49 -2.51 -1.73
C ALA A 124 -10.18 -2.14 -3.06
N GLN A 125 -9.43 -2.03 -4.17
CA GLN A 125 -10.05 -1.84 -5.49
C GLN A 125 -10.81 -3.08 -5.95
N GLN A 126 -10.28 -4.28 -5.69
CA GLN A 126 -10.99 -5.51 -6.04
C GLN A 126 -12.37 -5.55 -5.37
N GLU A 127 -12.43 -5.27 -4.07
CA GLU A 127 -13.67 -5.43 -3.30
C GLU A 127 -14.58 -4.19 -3.38
N ALA A 128 -14.03 -2.99 -3.55
CA ALA A 128 -14.75 -1.74 -3.33
C ALA A 128 -14.46 -0.63 -4.35
N SER A 129 -13.94 -0.95 -5.55
CA SER A 129 -13.70 0.05 -6.63
C SER A 129 -14.94 0.88 -7.01
N HIS A 130 -16.13 0.34 -6.83
CA HIS A 130 -17.39 1.07 -7.04
C HIS A 130 -17.63 2.16 -5.98
N LEU A 131 -17.10 2.00 -4.76
CA LEU A 131 -17.30 2.91 -3.62
C LEU A 131 -16.14 3.87 -3.37
N VAL A 132 -14.90 3.41 -3.54
CA VAL A 132 -13.72 4.15 -3.07
C VAL A 132 -12.59 4.20 -4.08
N CYS A 133 -11.86 5.31 -4.07
CA CYS A 133 -10.48 5.36 -4.52
C CYS A 133 -9.58 4.83 -3.40
N SER A 134 -8.55 4.05 -3.73
CA SER A 134 -7.57 3.58 -2.75
C SER A 134 -6.20 4.16 -3.03
N VAL A 135 -5.49 4.50 -1.96
CA VAL A 135 -4.17 5.12 -2.02
C VAL A 135 -3.19 4.32 -1.17
N ALA A 136 -2.10 3.87 -1.79
CA ALA A 136 -0.97 3.25 -1.12
C ALA A 136 0.12 4.30 -0.85
N LEU A 137 0.41 4.57 0.42
CA LEU A 137 1.48 5.50 0.80
C LEU A 137 2.89 4.93 0.57
N GLY A 138 3.03 3.61 0.70
CA GLY A 138 4.30 2.93 0.56
C GLY A 138 5.18 3.00 1.81
N GLY A 139 4.56 3.08 3.00
CA GLY A 139 5.20 3.03 4.32
C GLY A 139 4.45 3.86 5.37
N VAL A 140 4.44 3.39 6.62
CA VAL A 140 3.68 3.98 7.74
C VAL A 140 4.01 5.45 8.04
N SER A 141 5.25 5.88 7.75
CA SER A 141 5.72 7.23 8.07
C SER A 141 5.57 8.24 6.94
N LYS A 142 5.11 7.81 5.77
CA LYS A 142 5.02 8.69 4.60
C LYS A 142 3.82 9.65 4.72
N LYS A 143 4.07 10.89 4.32
CA LYS A 143 3.08 11.97 4.23
C LYS A 143 2.58 12.08 2.78
N PRO A 144 1.43 12.73 2.54
CA PRO A 144 0.97 12.97 1.19
C PRO A 144 1.94 13.92 0.48
N ASP A 145 2.24 13.65 -0.79
CA ASP A 145 2.92 14.62 -1.65
C ASP A 145 1.93 15.75 -2.03
N ALA A 146 2.43 16.83 -2.63
CA ALA A 146 1.60 17.98 -3.00
C ALA A 146 0.40 17.61 -3.89
N LYS A 147 0.59 16.62 -4.76
CA LYS A 147 -0.47 16.12 -5.65
C LYS A 147 -1.54 15.38 -4.85
N LEU A 148 -1.13 14.48 -3.96
CA LEU A 148 -2.05 13.75 -3.10
C LEU A 148 -2.76 14.69 -2.12
N ASP A 149 -2.07 15.68 -1.54
CA ASP A 149 -2.69 16.69 -0.66
C ASP A 149 -3.83 17.43 -1.38
N THR A 150 -3.60 17.85 -2.63
CA THR A 150 -4.63 18.51 -3.46
C THR A 150 -5.85 17.61 -3.65
N ILE A 151 -5.62 16.32 -3.95
CA ILE A 151 -6.69 15.33 -4.14
C ILE A 151 -7.46 15.11 -2.83
N LEU A 152 -6.76 14.94 -1.71
CA LEU A 152 -7.36 14.66 -0.41
C LEU A 152 -8.23 15.83 0.08
N ARG A 153 -7.82 17.08 -0.17
CA ARG A 153 -8.63 18.26 0.17
C ARG A 153 -9.95 18.33 -0.57
N GLN A 154 -10.04 17.73 -1.76
CA GLN A 154 -11.26 17.68 -2.57
C GLN A 154 -12.10 16.43 -2.31
N ALA A 155 -11.54 15.44 -1.61
CA ALA A 155 -12.23 14.18 -1.37
C ALA A 155 -13.47 14.39 -0.48
N PRO A 156 -14.60 13.71 -0.76
CA PRO A 156 -15.79 13.83 0.07
C PRO A 156 -15.59 13.23 1.48
N LEU A 157 -14.75 12.20 1.59
CA LEU A 157 -14.43 11.48 2.83
C LEU A 157 -13.06 10.82 2.69
N ILE A 158 -12.27 10.82 3.76
CA ILE A 158 -10.99 10.12 3.81
C ILE A 158 -11.04 9.06 4.91
N LEU A 159 -10.77 7.81 4.57
CA LEU A 159 -10.66 6.67 5.48
C LEU A 159 -9.18 6.34 5.68
N LEU A 160 -8.66 6.52 6.88
CA LEU A 160 -7.27 6.21 7.20
C LEU A 160 -7.16 4.81 7.82
N SER A 161 -6.59 3.88 7.05
CA SER A 161 -6.43 2.46 7.39
C SER A 161 -4.94 2.07 7.37
N LEU A 162 -4.11 2.81 8.10
CA LEU A 162 -2.70 2.47 8.31
C LEU A 162 -2.53 1.46 9.44
N ASP A 163 -1.41 0.74 9.44
CA ASP A 163 -1.08 -0.19 10.50
C ASP A 163 -0.94 0.57 11.84
N PHE A 164 -1.70 0.14 12.86
CA PHE A 164 -1.73 0.79 14.17
C PHE A 164 -0.64 0.23 15.10
N ASP A 165 0.61 0.64 14.88
CA ASP A 165 1.69 0.50 15.86
C ASP A 165 2.05 1.86 16.50
N GLU A 166 3.01 1.88 17.43
CA GLU A 166 3.47 3.12 18.09
C GLU A 166 3.93 4.19 17.08
N ALA A 167 4.48 3.77 15.93
CA ALA A 167 4.82 4.68 14.85
C ALA A 167 3.55 5.22 14.17
N GLY A 168 2.56 4.36 13.92
CA GLY A 168 1.25 4.73 13.37
C GLY A 168 0.51 5.79 14.20
N LYS A 169 0.57 5.73 15.54
CA LYS A 169 -0.07 6.72 16.44
C LYS A 169 0.44 8.15 16.20
N LYS A 170 1.77 8.33 16.10
CA LYS A 170 2.39 9.65 15.87
C LYS A 170 2.01 10.23 14.51
N HIS A 171 1.93 9.40 13.49
CA HIS A 171 1.55 9.84 12.15
C HIS A 171 0.05 10.14 12.05
N CYS A 172 -0.79 9.37 12.74
CA CYS A 172 -2.24 9.56 12.81
C CYS A 172 -2.63 10.99 13.26
N ALA A 173 -1.94 11.53 14.28
CA ALA A 173 -2.19 12.89 14.75
C ALA A 173 -1.94 13.97 13.68
N PHE A 174 -0.95 13.77 12.80
CA PHE A 174 -0.73 14.66 11.65
C PHE A 174 -1.91 14.62 10.68
N TRP A 175 -2.38 13.42 10.32
CA TRP A 175 -3.48 13.24 9.37
C TRP A 175 -4.80 13.85 9.86
N MET A 176 -5.15 13.59 11.13
CA MET A 176 -6.37 14.12 11.75
C MET A 176 -6.36 15.65 11.84
N ARG A 177 -5.19 16.26 12.05
CA ARG A 177 -5.05 17.73 12.08
C ARG A 177 -5.17 18.34 10.70
N GLN A 178 -4.65 17.66 9.68
CA GLN A 178 -4.56 18.18 8.32
C GLN A 178 -5.90 18.11 7.57
N TYR A 179 -6.72 17.09 7.82
CA TYR A 179 -7.94 16.80 7.06
C TYR A 179 -9.15 16.60 7.99
N SER A 180 -10.08 17.56 8.00
CA SER A 180 -11.25 17.56 8.90
C SER A 180 -12.31 16.49 8.54
N ASN A 181 -12.37 16.11 7.26
CA ASN A 181 -13.21 15.05 6.72
C ASN A 181 -12.58 13.64 6.85
N LEU A 182 -11.45 13.50 7.55
CA LEU A 182 -10.80 12.22 7.78
C LEU A 182 -11.47 11.44 8.91
N ARG A 183 -11.57 10.12 8.73
CA ARG A 183 -12.05 9.15 9.72
C ARG A 183 -11.06 8.00 9.82
N LEU A 184 -10.76 7.59 11.05
CA LEU A 184 -9.97 6.41 11.29
C LEU A 184 -10.77 5.16 10.92
N TRP A 185 -10.15 4.29 10.14
CA TRP A 185 -10.73 3.04 9.68
C TRP A 185 -9.73 1.90 9.88
N PRO A 186 -9.43 1.51 11.13
CA PRO A 186 -8.54 0.39 11.39
C PRO A 186 -9.11 -0.91 10.83
N CYS A 187 -8.22 -1.79 10.37
CA CYS A 187 -8.61 -3.14 9.98
C CYS A 187 -9.15 -3.90 11.21
N PRO A 188 -10.34 -4.54 11.14
CA PRO A 188 -10.87 -5.28 12.27
C PRO A 188 -9.97 -6.48 12.59
N PHE A 189 -9.55 -6.59 13.85
CA PHE A 189 -8.86 -7.76 14.43
C PHE A 189 -7.48 -8.12 13.86
N THR A 190 -6.99 -7.41 12.85
CA THR A 190 -5.73 -7.72 12.16
C THR A 190 -4.94 -6.46 11.84
N LYS A 191 -3.69 -6.67 11.39
CA LYS A 191 -2.76 -5.59 11.09
C LYS A 191 -3.14 -4.85 9.80
N SER A 192 -3.45 -5.57 8.72
CA SER A 192 -3.77 -4.98 7.41
C SER A 192 -4.92 -5.71 6.70
N LEU A 193 -5.45 -5.13 5.61
CA LEU A 193 -6.53 -5.74 4.81
C LEU A 193 -6.16 -7.12 4.28
N GLY A 194 -4.92 -7.32 3.81
CA GLY A 194 -4.43 -8.62 3.37
C GLY A 194 -4.39 -9.66 4.48
N ASP A 195 -4.12 -9.26 5.73
CA ASP A 195 -4.10 -10.15 6.88
C ASP A 195 -5.53 -10.45 7.40
N ALA A 196 -6.44 -9.48 7.33
CA ALA A 196 -7.88 -9.71 7.57
C ALA A 196 -8.46 -10.76 6.63
N PHE A 197 -8.12 -10.69 5.33
CA PHE A 197 -8.61 -11.67 4.36
C PHE A 197 -8.12 -13.08 4.70
N GLN A 198 -6.84 -13.22 5.12
CA GLN A 198 -6.25 -14.51 5.50
C GLN A 198 -6.93 -15.16 6.71
N THR A 199 -7.36 -14.35 7.67
CA THR A 199 -7.92 -14.83 8.94
C THR A 199 -9.43 -15.03 8.88
N SER A 200 -10.17 -14.18 8.15
CA SER A 200 -11.61 -14.36 7.92
C SER A 200 -12.13 -13.48 6.77
N PRO A 201 -12.51 -14.06 5.62
CA PRO A 201 -13.06 -13.30 4.48
C PRO A 201 -14.32 -12.48 4.82
N ALA A 202 -15.11 -12.91 5.81
CA ALA A 202 -16.34 -12.23 6.25
C ALA A 202 -16.10 -10.95 7.08
N ASN A 203 -14.86 -10.66 7.49
CA ASN A 203 -14.55 -9.54 8.38
C ASN A 203 -14.16 -8.24 7.65
N LEU A 204 -13.95 -8.24 6.33
CA LEU A 204 -13.67 -7.01 5.56
C LEU A 204 -14.82 -6.00 5.60
N ILE A 205 -16.05 -6.46 5.84
CA ILE A 205 -17.28 -5.65 5.81
C ILE A 205 -17.73 -5.26 7.23
N ARG A 206 -17.12 -5.82 8.29
CA ARG A 206 -17.60 -5.60 9.66
C ARG A 206 -16.96 -4.37 10.27
N ARG A 207 -17.78 -3.45 10.78
CA ARG A 207 -17.34 -2.37 11.68
C ARG A 207 -16.45 -2.96 12.78
N PRO A 208 -15.31 -2.32 13.12
CA PRO A 208 -14.53 -2.74 14.28
C PRO A 208 -15.42 -2.73 15.53
N PRO A 209 -15.30 -3.72 16.43
CA PRO A 209 -16.17 -3.87 17.60
C PRO A 209 -16.12 -2.67 18.55
N PHE A 210 -15.08 -1.84 18.49
CA PHE A 210 -14.96 -0.59 19.25
C PHE A 210 -16.00 0.48 18.91
N LEU A 211 -16.84 0.29 17.88
CA LEU A 211 -17.95 1.20 17.54
C LEU A 211 -19.33 0.63 17.85
N LYS A 212 -19.43 -0.52 18.54
CA LYS A 212 -20.71 -1.07 19.01
C LYS A 212 -21.09 -0.40 20.33
N ASN A 213 -21.60 0.83 20.25
CA ASN A 213 -22.58 1.48 21.13
C ASN A 213 -22.34 2.99 21.19
N LYS A 214 -22.88 3.71 20.21
CA LYS A 214 -23.59 4.96 20.47
C LYS A 214 -24.48 5.28 19.27
N VAL A 215 -25.77 5.13 19.53
CA VAL A 215 -26.89 5.49 18.67
C VAL A 215 -26.82 6.98 18.33
N LEU A 216 -27.32 7.30 17.14
CA LEU A 216 -27.65 8.65 16.68
C LEU A 216 -28.35 9.47 17.76
N ASN A 217 -27.70 10.52 18.26
CA ASN A 217 -28.26 11.87 18.42
C ASN A 217 -27.41 12.71 19.36
N THR A 218 -27.41 14.01 19.08
CA THR A 218 -26.94 15.12 19.91
C THR A 218 -25.43 15.18 20.20
N SER A 219 -24.81 16.19 19.60
CA SER A 219 -23.78 17.06 20.19
C SER A 219 -22.97 16.44 21.34
N LEU A 220 -21.82 15.83 21.04
CA LEU A 220 -20.83 15.51 22.08
C LEU A 220 -19.42 15.38 21.49
N THR A 221 -18.63 16.40 21.77
CA THR A 221 -17.26 16.34 22.28
C THR A 221 -16.77 14.91 22.53
N ILE A 222 -15.85 14.43 21.69
CA ILE A 222 -15.11 13.21 21.96
C ILE A 222 -14.09 13.54 23.07
N PRO A 223 -14.07 12.83 24.21
CA PRO A 223 -13.12 13.12 25.27
C PRO A 223 -11.70 12.82 24.80
N LEU A 224 -10.80 13.77 25.08
CA LEU A 224 -9.35 13.81 24.78
C LEU A 224 -8.51 12.66 25.39
N ALA A 225 -9.10 11.51 25.73
CA ALA A 225 -8.51 10.55 26.67
C ALA A 225 -7.67 9.41 26.04
N VAL A 226 -7.38 9.41 24.73
CA VAL A 226 -6.52 8.38 24.10
C VAL A 226 -5.23 8.96 23.50
N CYS A 227 -4.84 10.17 23.92
CA CYS A 227 -3.56 10.80 23.55
C CYS A 227 -2.69 11.23 24.74
N ARG A 228 -2.92 10.65 25.92
CA ARG A 228 -1.94 10.68 27.01
C ARG A 228 -1.71 9.26 27.49
N LEU A 229 -0.63 8.66 27.00
CA LEU A 229 0.38 7.86 27.70
C LEU A 229 1.41 7.42 26.65
#